data_AF-A0A7S0G2X2-F1
#
_entry.id   AF-A0A7S0G2X2-F1
#
_cell.length_a   1.000
_cell.length_b   1.000
_cell.length_c   1.000
_cell.angle_alpha   90.00
_cell.angle_beta   90.00
_cell.angle_gamma   90.00
#
_symmetry.space_group_name_H-M   'P 1'
#
loop_
_entity.id
_entity.type
_entity.pdbx_description
1 polymer ?
#
loop_
_entity_poly.entity_id
_entity_poly.type
_entity_poly.pdbx_seq_one_letter_code
_entity_poly.pdbx_strand_id
1 'polypeptide(L)'
;MLESFFQSQKFSVMRGLKRKFFKYLTYYRNDFELLFYLVGRLVRDYLTSHGTVTDDSGEVNVEIDLADFNARAREMGIANTGEFLSSKAFKDRGFSVNQDTRRILKVL
;
A
#
# COMPACT_ATOMS: atom_id res chain seq x y z
N MET A 1 4.11 13.56 -1.13
CA MET A 1 4.43 15.01 -1.17
C MET A 1 5.77 15.33 -1.87
N LEU A 2 6.84 14.54 -1.63
CA LEU A 2 8.17 14.74 -2.24
C LEU A 2 8.21 14.61 -3.78
N GLU A 3 7.49 13.64 -4.36
CA GLU A 3 7.42 13.52 -5.83
C GLU A 3 6.71 14.71 -6.50
N SER A 4 5.65 15.24 -5.88
CA SER A 4 4.97 16.46 -6.36
C SER A 4 5.88 17.69 -6.26
N PHE A 5 6.67 17.79 -5.19
CA PHE A 5 7.70 18.82 -5.06
C PHE A 5 8.74 18.70 -6.18
N PHE A 6 9.25 17.50 -6.46
CA PHE A 6 10.21 17.27 -7.54
C PHE A 6 9.64 17.58 -8.94
N GLN A 7 8.38 17.24 -9.19
CA GLN A 7 7.71 17.53 -10.47
C GLN A 7 7.50 19.02 -10.72
N SER A 8 7.38 19.83 -9.66
CA SER A 8 7.27 21.30 -9.78
C SER A 8 8.59 22.01 -10.12
N GLN A 9 9.73 21.31 -10.02
CA GLN A 9 11.06 21.90 -10.24
C GLN A 9 11.50 21.80 -11.70
N LYS A 10 12.32 22.76 -12.14
CA LYS A 10 13.00 22.68 -13.45
C LYS A 10 13.75 21.35 -13.56
N PHE A 11 13.69 20.71 -14.73
CA PHE A 11 14.21 19.35 -14.96
C PHE A 11 15.66 19.13 -14.48
N SER A 12 16.55 20.10 -14.69
CA SER A 12 17.94 20.06 -14.24
C SER A 12 18.06 20.01 -12.70
N VAL A 13 17.25 20.82 -12.00
CA VAL A 13 17.17 20.88 -10.54
C VAL A 13 16.56 19.60 -9.98
N MET A 14 15.45 19.15 -10.57
CA MET A 14 14.80 17.89 -10.22
C MET A 14 15.78 16.71 -10.30
N ARG A 15 16.54 16.59 -11.40
CA ARG A 15 17.50 15.50 -11.60
C ARG A 15 18.65 15.55 -10.57
N GLY A 16 19.13 16.74 -10.22
CA GLY A 16 20.13 16.94 -9.18
C GLY A 16 19.61 16.53 -7.79
N LEU A 17 18.38 16.94 -7.45
CA LEU A 17 17.74 16.58 -6.19
C LEU A 17 17.47 15.07 -6.10
N LYS A 18 16.90 14.44 -7.15
CA LYS A 18 16.67 12.99 -7.16
C LYS A 18 17.95 12.18 -6.94
N ARG A 19 19.10 12.61 -7.50
CA ARG A 19 20.40 11.99 -7.21
C ARG A 19 20.80 12.11 -5.74
N LYS A 20 20.67 13.30 -5.15
CA LYS A 20 21.01 13.53 -3.73
C LYS A 20 20.10 12.76 -2.78
N PHE A 21 18.82 12.64 -3.12
CA PHE A 21 17.81 11.95 -2.31
C PHE A 21 17.61 10.47 -2.68
N PHE A 22 18.40 9.93 -3.61
CA PHE A 22 18.19 8.58 -4.17
C PHE A 22 18.13 7.49 -3.08
N LYS A 23 18.99 7.56 -2.06
CA LYS A 23 18.99 6.61 -0.93
C LYS A 23 17.65 6.60 -0.20
N TYR A 24 17.09 7.77 0.08
CA TYR A 24 15.83 7.93 0.78
C TYR A 24 14.64 7.49 -0.08
N LEU A 25 14.66 7.80 -1.37
CA LEU A 25 13.63 7.36 -2.32
C LEU A 25 13.66 5.83 -2.52
N THR A 26 14.84 5.22 -2.51
CA THR A 26 15.00 3.76 -2.62
C THR A 26 14.51 3.06 -1.38
N TYR A 27 14.84 3.58 -0.19
CA TYR A 27 14.31 3.08 1.08
C TYR A 27 12.78 3.10 1.09
N TYR A 28 12.19 4.22 0.69
CA TYR A 28 10.74 4.36 0.57
C TYR A 28 10.10 3.37 -0.42
N ARG A 29 10.74 3.11 -1.57
CA ARG A 29 10.24 2.11 -2.53
C ARG A 29 10.30 0.70 -1.96
N ASN A 30 11.35 0.38 -1.20
CA ASN A 30 11.47 -0.91 -0.54
C ASN A 30 10.40 -1.11 0.53
N ASP A 31 10.04 -0.06 1.29
CA ASP A 31 8.92 -0.12 2.24
C ASP A 31 7.60 -0.47 1.54
N PHE A 32 7.35 0.11 0.36
CA PHE A 32 6.15 -0.21 -0.42
C PHE A 32 6.13 -1.68 -0.85
N GLU A 33 7.26 -2.22 -1.31
CA GLU A 33 7.38 -3.63 -1.69
C GLU A 33 7.10 -4.56 -0.49
N LEU A 34 7.61 -4.23 0.71
CA LEU A 34 7.33 -4.95 1.94
C LEU A 34 5.85 -4.87 2.34
N LEU A 35 5.23 -3.69 2.25
CA LEU A 35 3.81 -3.51 2.54
C LEU A 35 2.92 -4.28 1.56
N PHE A 36 3.28 -4.33 0.27
CA PHE A 36 2.57 -5.16 -0.71
C PHE A 36 2.70 -6.65 -0.40
N TYR A 37 3.88 -7.11 -0.01
CA TYR A 37 4.07 -8.48 0.43
C TYR A 37 3.20 -8.81 1.65
N LEU A 38 3.14 -7.89 2.63
CA LEU A 38 2.32 -8.02 3.83
C LEU A 38 0.82 -8.10 3.50
N VAL A 39 0.28 -7.15 2.72
CA VAL A 39 -1.14 -7.19 2.30
C VAL A 39 -1.44 -8.47 1.53
N GLY A 40 -0.56 -8.87 0.60
CA GLY A 40 -0.75 -10.10 -0.16
C GLY A 40 -0.77 -11.35 0.73
N ARG A 41 0.00 -11.36 1.82
CA ARG A 41 -0.05 -12.42 2.83
C ARG A 41 -1.39 -12.41 3.58
N LEU A 42 -1.85 -11.24 4.04
CA LEU A 42 -3.13 -11.11 4.71
C LEU A 42 -4.31 -11.54 3.83
N VAL A 43 -4.26 -11.24 2.53
CA VAL A 43 -5.26 -11.74 1.56
C VAL A 43 -5.27 -13.27 1.52
N ARG A 44 -4.10 -13.92 1.45
CA ARG A 44 -4.02 -15.40 1.44
C ARG A 44 -4.52 -16.00 2.75
N ASP A 45 -4.16 -15.39 3.88
CA ASP A 45 -4.59 -15.84 5.21
C ASP A 45 -6.13 -15.71 5.34
N TYR A 46 -6.71 -14.63 4.82
CA TYR A 46 -8.16 -14.44 4.75
C TYR A 46 -8.86 -15.51 3.89
N LEU A 47 -8.38 -15.72 2.66
CA LEU A 47 -8.94 -16.74 1.76
C LEU A 47 -8.83 -18.16 2.32
N THR A 48 -7.76 -18.45 3.07
CA THR A 48 -7.59 -19.77 3.71
C THR A 48 -8.55 -19.98 4.87
N SER A 49 -8.85 -18.92 5.63
CA SER A 49 -9.72 -18.99 6.82
C SER A 49 -11.21 -18.93 6.50
N HIS A 50 -11.60 -18.10 5.53
CA HIS A 50 -13.02 -17.85 5.18
C HIS A 50 -13.45 -18.57 3.91
N GLY A 51 -12.52 -19.15 3.15
CA GLY A 51 -12.78 -19.66 1.80
C GLY A 51 -13.00 -18.52 0.79
N THR A 52 -13.27 -18.87 -0.46
CA THR A 52 -13.75 -17.92 -1.46
C THR A 52 -15.23 -17.66 -1.23
N VAL A 53 -15.54 -16.69 -0.37
CA VAL A 53 -16.89 -16.15 -0.25
C VAL A 53 -17.11 -15.22 -1.44
N THR A 54 -18.01 -15.63 -2.32
CA THR A 54 -18.39 -14.87 -3.51
C THR A 54 -19.64 -14.08 -3.19
N ASP A 55 -19.64 -12.79 -3.50
CA ASP A 55 -20.83 -11.95 -3.40
C ASP A 55 -21.86 -12.30 -4.49
N ASP A 56 -23.09 -11.80 -4.38
CA ASP A 56 -24.17 -12.01 -5.35
C ASP A 56 -23.79 -11.62 -6.80
N SER A 57 -22.75 -10.79 -6.95
CA SER A 57 -22.19 -10.36 -8.23
C SER A 57 -21.13 -11.31 -8.82
N GLY A 58 -20.74 -12.38 -8.12
CA GLY A 58 -19.68 -13.29 -8.57
C GLY A 58 -18.26 -12.85 -8.19
N GLU A 59 -18.09 -11.72 -7.49
CA GLU A 59 -16.79 -11.17 -7.08
C GLU A 59 -16.37 -11.69 -5.70
N VAL A 60 -15.07 -11.97 -5.53
CA VAL A 60 -14.53 -12.37 -4.22
C VAL A 60 -14.02 -11.12 -3.50
N ASN A 61 -14.75 -10.73 -2.45
CA ASN A 61 -14.44 -9.58 -1.62
C ASN A 61 -13.61 -10.00 -0.42
N VAL A 62 -12.37 -9.54 -0.37
CA VAL A 62 -11.47 -9.76 0.76
C VAL A 62 -11.41 -8.51 1.63
N GLU A 63 -11.76 -8.68 2.91
CA GLU A 63 -11.72 -7.62 3.90
C GLU A 63 -10.60 -7.87 4.90
N ILE A 64 -9.69 -6.90 5.02
CA ILE A 64 -8.56 -6.97 5.94
C ILE A 64 -8.66 -5.83 6.94
N ASP A 65 -8.52 -6.14 8.23
CA ASP A 65 -8.49 -5.13 9.29
C ASP A 65 -7.25 -4.22 9.14
N LEU A 66 -7.50 -2.92 9.05
CA LEU A 66 -6.45 -1.91 8.92
C LEU A 66 -5.60 -1.81 10.20
N ALA A 67 -6.14 -2.15 11.37
CA ALA A 67 -5.40 -2.22 12.62
C ALA A 67 -4.37 -3.37 12.62
N ASP A 68 -4.76 -4.57 12.16
CA ASP A 68 -3.84 -5.72 12.05
C ASP A 68 -2.73 -5.43 11.03
N PHE A 69 -3.10 -4.88 9.87
CA PHE A 69 -2.12 -4.46 8.87
C PHE A 69 -1.10 -3.46 9.44
N ASN A 70 -1.57 -2.44 10.16
CA ASN A 70 -0.69 -1.44 10.75
C ASN A 70 0.18 -2.00 11.89
N ALA A 71 -0.35 -2.91 12.70
CA ALA A 71 0.42 -3.57 13.76
C ALA A 71 1.60 -4.36 13.16
N ARG A 72 1.33 -5.20 12.16
CA ARG A 72 2.35 -5.98 11.47
C ARG A 72 3.33 -5.12 10.68
N ALA A 73 2.88 -4.01 10.09
CA ALA A 73 3.76 -3.06 9.43
C ALA A 73 4.77 -2.44 10.42
N ARG A 74 4.34 -2.10 11.64
CA ARG A 74 5.24 -1.59 12.69
C ARG A 74 6.25 -2.63 13.15
N GLU A 75 5.87 -3.90 13.25
CA GLU A 75 6.80 -5.00 13.56
C GLU A 75 7.89 -5.13 12.49
N MET A 76 7.59 -4.80 11.23
CA MET A 76 8.57 -4.72 10.14
C MET A 76 9.41 -3.43 10.15
N GLY A 77 9.23 -2.56 11.14
CA GLY A 77 9.92 -1.27 11.26
C GLY A 77 9.30 -0.15 10.43
N ILE A 78 8.11 -0.35 9.84
CA ILE A 78 7.45 0.64 9.00
C ILE A 78 6.39 1.38 9.82
N ALA A 79 6.71 2.62 10.22
CA ALA A 79 5.84 3.43 11.07
C ALA A 79 4.68 4.10 10.31
N ASN A 80 4.86 4.41 9.03
CA ASN A 80 3.88 5.16 8.23
C ASN A 80 3.39 4.34 7.02
N THR A 81 2.15 3.89 7.11
CA THR A 81 1.44 3.17 6.04
C THR A 81 0.50 4.07 5.23
N GLY A 82 0.24 5.30 5.68
CA GLY A 82 -0.75 6.18 5.07
C GLY A 82 -0.42 6.57 3.62
N GLU A 83 0.85 6.79 3.33
CA GLU A 83 1.28 7.09 1.95
C GLU A 83 1.12 5.88 1.03
N PHE A 84 1.33 4.66 1.54
CA PHE A 84 1.09 3.43 0.79
C PHE A 84 -0.41 3.23 0.49
N LEU A 85 -1.26 3.36 1.51
CA LEU A 85 -2.72 3.18 1.39
C LEU A 85 -3.39 4.21 0.46
N SER A 86 -2.82 5.42 0.38
CA SER A 86 -3.29 6.46 -0.55
C SER A 86 -2.63 6.40 -1.94
N SER A 87 -1.62 5.54 -2.12
CA SER A 87 -0.81 5.49 -3.33
C SER A 87 -1.60 5.00 -4.54
N LYS A 88 -1.22 5.49 -5.73
CA LYS A 88 -1.76 4.98 -7.00
C LYS A 88 -1.43 3.50 -7.20
N ALA A 89 -0.22 3.07 -6.85
CA ALA A 89 0.21 1.67 -6.98
C ALA A 89 -0.69 0.70 -6.18
N PHE A 90 -1.22 1.15 -5.03
CA PHE A 90 -2.15 0.36 -4.22
C PHE A 90 -3.51 0.20 -4.93
N LYS A 91 -4.05 1.32 -5.45
CA LYS A 91 -5.31 1.33 -6.20
C LYS A 91 -5.23 0.57 -7.53
N ASP A 92 -4.13 0.72 -8.27
CA ASP A 92 -3.90 0.05 -9.55
C ASP A 92 -3.85 -1.49 -9.39
N ARG A 93 -3.56 -1.99 -8.19
CA ARG A 93 -3.62 -3.43 -7.85
C ARG A 93 -5.00 -3.89 -7.35
N GLY A 94 -6.02 -3.05 -7.46
CA GLY A 94 -7.39 -3.34 -7.07
C GLY A 94 -7.64 -3.33 -5.56
N PHE A 95 -6.78 -2.66 -4.78
CA PHE A 95 -7.03 -2.43 -3.36
C PHE A 95 -7.69 -1.08 -3.13
N SER A 96 -8.58 -1.03 -2.15
CA SER A 96 -9.16 0.22 -1.65
C SER A 96 -9.21 0.22 -0.13
N VAL A 97 -9.35 1.41 0.47
CA VAL A 97 -9.50 1.55 1.91
C VAL A 97 -10.86 2.18 2.17
N ASN A 98 -11.66 1.52 2.99
CA ASN A 98 -12.86 2.11 3.55
C ASN A 98 -12.49 2.76 4.89
N GLN A 99 -12.60 4.10 4.94
CA GLN A 99 -12.24 4.86 6.14
C GLN A 99 -13.29 4.74 7.26
N ASP A 100 -14.55 4.51 6.90
CA ASP A 100 -15.65 4.39 7.86
C ASP A 100 -15.56 3.07 8.62
N THR A 101 -15.30 1.97 7.91
CA THR A 101 -15.16 0.63 8.51
C THR A 101 -13.74 0.31 8.94
N ARG A 102 -12.76 1.14 8.58
CA ARG A 102 -11.31 0.91 8.80
C ARG A 102 -10.86 -0.44 8.26
N ARG A 103 -11.26 -0.77 7.04
CA ARG A 103 -10.89 -2.01 6.36
C ARG A 103 -10.19 -1.75 5.03
N ILE A 104 -9.23 -2.60 4.70
CA ILE A 104 -8.66 -2.71 3.37
C ILE A 104 -9.52 -3.70 2.59
N LEU A 105 -10.06 -3.27 1.47
CA LEU A 105 -10.90 -4.06 0.58
C LEU A 105 -10.09 -4.45 -0.65
N LYS A 106 -10.19 -5.72 -1.05
CA LYS A 106 -9.61 -6.22 -2.29
C LYS A 106 -10.70 -6.97 -3.06
N VAL A 107 -11.00 -6.47 -4.25
CA VAL A 107 -11.83 -7.15 -5.24
C VAL A 107 -10.90 -7.98 -6.12
N LEU A 108 -11.19 -9.28 -6.23
CA LEU A 108 -10.44 -10.27 -7.02
C LEU A 108 -11.17 -10.62 -8.32
#